data_AF-A0A2T8JBE5-F1
#
_entry.id   AF-A0A2T8JBE5-F1
#
_cell.length_a   1.000
_cell.length_b   1.000
_cell.length_c   1.000
_cell.angle_alpha   90.00
_cell.angle_beta   90.00
_cell.angle_gamma   90.00
#
_symmetry.space_group_name_H-M   'P 1'
#
loop_
_entity.id
_entity.type
_entity.pdbx_description
1 polymer ?
#
loop_
_entity_poly.entity_id
_entity_poly.type
_entity_poly.pdbx_seq_one_letter_code
_entity_poly.pdbx_strand_id
1 'polypeptide(L)'
;MAPAPAAPRLSLAARPLSPARSASSPALAPPARSASSSRAATGYAAALADACARAGTLRGAARDARALLSRRHGASSEEEELDARVAALVRMLVGKGKAGMVAEALAEFAAICDHLLPPPPPPARHAY
;
A
#
# COMPACT_ATOMS: atom_id res chain seq x y z
N MET A 1 64.04 -9.71 36.20
CA MET A 1 63.96 -8.24 36.35
C MET A 1 62.99 -7.73 35.29
N ALA A 2 61.85 -7.17 35.71
CA ALA A 2 60.77 -6.56 34.91
C ALA A 2 61.11 -5.08 34.56
N PRO A 3 60.21 -4.22 34.02
CA PRO A 3 59.10 -4.34 33.05
C PRO A 3 59.14 -3.24 31.91
N ALA A 4 58.06 -3.16 31.11
CA ALA A 4 57.77 -2.26 29.96
C ALA A 4 57.78 -0.72 30.21
N PRO A 5 57.56 0.11 29.16
CA PRO A 5 56.22 0.69 28.90
C PRO A 5 55.83 0.71 27.39
N ALA A 6 54.59 0.37 26.95
CA ALA A 6 53.36 1.20 26.84
C ALA A 6 53.60 2.52 26.07
N ALA A 7 52.90 2.95 25.01
CA ALA A 7 51.55 2.79 24.41
C ALA A 7 51.59 3.45 22.98
N PRO A 8 50.50 3.77 22.23
CA PRO A 8 49.10 3.37 22.36
C PRO A 8 48.50 2.75 21.09
N ARG A 9 47.55 1.84 21.27
CA ARG A 9 46.61 1.43 20.23
C ARG A 9 45.53 2.50 20.08
N LEU A 10 45.31 2.95 18.85
CA LEU A 10 44.23 3.87 18.50
C LEU A 10 42.87 3.17 18.71
N SER A 11 42.28 3.37 19.87
CA SER A 11 40.88 3.02 20.16
C SER A 11 40.01 4.27 20.13
N LEU A 12 39.06 4.25 19.21
CA LEU A 12 37.66 4.64 19.35
C LEU A 12 37.33 5.98 20.04
N ALA A 13 36.85 6.94 19.26
CA ALA A 13 35.89 7.92 19.74
C ALA A 13 34.74 8.05 18.74
N ALA A 14 33.62 7.42 19.09
CA ALA A 14 32.32 7.70 18.53
C ALA A 14 32.02 9.19 18.67
N ARG A 15 31.55 9.82 17.58
CA ARG A 15 30.92 11.13 17.67
C ARG A 15 29.55 11.04 16.99
N PRO A 16 28.48 10.78 17.76
CA PRO A 16 27.12 10.94 17.27
C PRO A 16 26.85 12.45 17.22
N LEU A 17 26.59 12.99 16.04
CA LEU A 17 25.93 14.28 15.92
C LEU A 17 24.44 14.05 16.24
N SER A 18 24.04 14.45 17.44
CA SER A 18 22.63 14.60 17.85
C SER A 18 21.87 15.56 16.91
N PRO A 19 20.53 15.48 16.85
CA PRO A 19 19.75 16.16 17.88
C PRO A 19 18.62 15.32 18.46
N ALA A 20 18.28 15.68 19.70
CA ALA A 20 17.18 15.15 20.48
C ALA A 20 15.87 15.09 19.68
N ARG A 21 15.27 13.89 19.64
CA ARG A 21 13.84 13.75 19.39
C ARG A 21 13.24 12.97 20.55
N SER A 22 12.85 13.70 21.57
CA SER A 22 12.02 13.18 22.66
C SER A 22 10.71 12.64 22.10
N ALA A 23 10.29 11.52 22.72
CA ALA A 23 8.93 10.99 22.78
C ALA A 23 8.32 10.50 21.45
N SER A 24 8.41 9.20 21.20
CA SER A 24 7.28 8.29 21.49
C SER A 24 7.74 6.84 21.35
N SER A 25 7.36 6.02 22.33
CA SER A 25 7.63 4.59 22.45
C SER A 25 7.48 3.84 21.13
N PRO A 26 8.33 2.85 20.80
CA PRO A 26 7.96 1.84 19.82
C PRO A 26 6.97 0.89 20.51
N ALA A 27 5.74 1.37 20.71
CA ALA A 27 4.64 0.47 20.99
C ALA A 27 4.46 -0.39 19.74
N LEU A 28 4.86 -1.65 19.87
CA LEU A 28 4.59 -2.76 18.96
C LEU A 28 5.12 -2.54 17.53
N ALA A 29 6.30 -3.08 17.24
CA ALA A 29 6.68 -3.37 15.86
C ALA A 29 5.57 -4.25 15.24
N PRO A 30 4.84 -3.80 14.20
CA PRO A 30 4.01 -4.71 13.43
C PRO A 30 4.93 -5.73 12.75
N PRO A 31 4.46 -6.95 12.45
CA PRO A 31 5.27 -7.94 11.74
C PRO A 31 5.81 -7.31 10.46
N ALA A 32 7.14 -7.18 10.38
CA ALA A 32 7.83 -6.40 9.35
C ALA A 32 7.52 -6.86 7.90
N ARG A 33 7.01 -8.08 7.74
CA ARG A 33 6.51 -8.59 6.45
C ARG A 33 5.12 -8.06 6.08
N SER A 34 4.19 -7.94 7.02
CA SER A 34 2.84 -7.44 6.75
C SER A 34 2.85 -5.93 6.49
N ALA A 35 3.67 -5.17 7.22
CA ALA A 35 3.83 -3.73 6.98
C ALA A 35 4.56 -3.44 5.65
N SER A 36 5.49 -4.30 5.24
CA SER A 36 6.18 -4.18 3.94
C SER A 36 5.28 -4.57 2.76
N SER A 37 4.49 -5.65 2.89
CA SER A 37 3.47 -6.02 1.90
C SER A 37 2.41 -4.94 1.77
N SER A 38 1.91 -4.43 2.90
CA SER A 38 0.94 -3.35 2.95
C SER A 38 1.48 -2.07 2.29
N ARG A 39 2.71 -1.63 2.61
CA ARG A 39 3.34 -0.49 1.92
C ARG A 39 3.55 -0.73 0.42
N ALA A 40 3.92 -1.95 0.02
CA ALA A 40 4.08 -2.28 -1.40
C ALA A 40 2.73 -2.28 -2.14
N ALA A 41 1.69 -2.83 -1.53
CA ALA A 41 0.32 -2.83 -2.05
C ALA A 41 -0.21 -1.40 -2.20
N THR A 42 -0.03 -0.55 -1.19
CA THR A 42 -0.37 0.88 -1.26
C THR A 42 0.40 1.58 -2.38
N GLY A 43 1.68 1.24 -2.59
CA GLY A 43 2.47 1.79 -3.70
C GLY A 43 1.93 1.40 -5.08
N TYR A 44 1.54 0.13 -5.26
CA TYR A 44 0.89 -0.32 -6.50
C TYR A 44 -0.49 0.32 -6.70
N ALA A 45 -1.26 0.46 -5.63
CA ALA A 45 -2.58 1.08 -5.63
C ALA A 45 -2.50 2.57 -6.00
N ALA A 46 -1.56 3.32 -5.40
CA ALA A 46 -1.35 4.72 -5.70
C ALA A 46 -0.90 4.94 -7.15
N ALA A 47 -0.01 4.09 -7.68
CA ALA A 47 0.40 4.16 -9.09
C ALA A 47 -0.76 3.84 -10.05
N LEU A 48 -1.62 2.89 -9.70
CA LEU A 48 -2.83 2.60 -10.48
C LEU A 48 -3.82 3.78 -10.43
N ALA A 49 -4.02 4.37 -9.25
CA ALA A 49 -4.88 5.56 -9.06
C ALA A 49 -4.41 6.74 -9.90
N ASP A 50 -3.11 7.04 -9.89
CA ASP A 50 -2.54 8.09 -10.74
C ASP A 50 -2.77 7.79 -12.24
N ALA A 51 -2.48 6.57 -12.68
CA ALA A 51 -2.67 6.17 -14.07
C ALA A 51 -4.14 6.23 -14.54
N CYS A 52 -5.09 5.89 -13.67
CA CYS A 52 -6.53 5.98 -13.95
C CYS A 52 -7.01 7.44 -13.92
N ALA A 53 -6.53 8.25 -12.98
CA ALA A 53 -6.84 9.68 -12.89
C ALA A 53 -6.37 10.43 -14.14
N ARG A 54 -5.13 10.18 -14.59
CA ARG A 54 -4.56 10.79 -15.80
C ARG A 54 -5.31 10.49 -17.09
N ALA A 55 -6.13 9.45 -17.11
CA ALA A 55 -6.93 9.10 -18.28
C ALA A 55 -8.45 9.19 -18.06
N GLY A 56 -8.88 9.71 -16.91
CA GLY A 56 -10.29 9.92 -16.63
C GLY A 56 -11.13 8.65 -16.42
N THR A 57 -10.52 7.47 -16.26
CA THR A 57 -11.26 6.20 -16.07
C THR A 57 -11.41 5.78 -14.61
N LEU A 58 -11.08 6.67 -13.66
CA LEU A 58 -11.04 6.38 -12.22
C LEU A 58 -12.33 5.76 -11.68
N ARG A 59 -13.51 6.24 -12.10
CA ARG A 59 -14.81 5.70 -11.66
C ARG A 59 -15.05 4.27 -12.15
N GLY A 60 -14.74 4.00 -13.42
CA GLY A 60 -14.88 2.66 -14.02
C GLY A 60 -13.93 1.68 -13.36
N ALA A 61 -12.65 2.04 -13.27
CA ALA A 61 -11.63 1.24 -12.62
C ALA A 61 -11.96 0.93 -11.14
N ALA A 62 -12.52 1.89 -10.39
CA ALA A 62 -12.94 1.69 -9.01
C ALA A 62 -14.10 0.67 -8.90
N ARG A 63 -15.07 0.74 -9.83
CA ARG A 63 -16.16 -0.25 -9.92
C ARG A 63 -15.62 -1.65 -10.22
N ASP A 64 -14.71 -1.76 -11.17
CA ASP A 64 -14.07 -3.03 -11.55
C ASP A 64 -13.27 -3.63 -10.39
N ALA A 65 -12.49 -2.80 -9.68
CA ALA A 65 -11.74 -3.24 -8.51
C ALA A 65 -12.67 -3.79 -7.42
N ARG A 66 -13.80 -3.11 -7.15
CA ARG A 66 -14.82 -3.59 -6.21
C ARG A 66 -15.46 -4.88 -6.69
N ALA A 67 -15.80 -4.99 -7.97
CA ALA A 67 -16.36 -6.21 -8.55
C ALA A 67 -15.40 -7.40 -8.40
N LEU A 68 -14.09 -7.20 -8.61
CA LEU A 68 -13.07 -8.23 -8.40
C LEU A 68 -12.97 -8.67 -6.93
N LEU A 69 -13.06 -7.73 -5.98
CA LEU A 69 -13.08 -8.04 -4.54
C LEU A 69 -14.36 -8.82 -4.18
N SER A 70 -15.52 -8.40 -4.66
CA SER A 70 -16.81 -9.09 -4.43
C SER A 70 -16.84 -10.50 -5.03
N ARG A 71 -16.22 -10.73 -6.20
CA ARG A 71 -16.05 -12.08 -6.80
C ARG A 71 -15.23 -13.01 -5.91
N ARG A 72 -14.16 -12.49 -5.29
CA ARG A 72 -13.36 -13.26 -4.32
C ARG A 72 -14.16 -13.67 -3.08
N HIS A 73 -15.23 -12.93 -2.76
CA HIS A 73 -16.12 -13.18 -1.62
C HIS A 73 -17.42 -13.91 -1.97
N GLY A 74 -17.61 -14.38 -3.21
CA GLY A 74 -18.67 -15.32 -3.57
C GLY A 74 -19.79 -14.80 -4.48
N ALA A 75 -19.65 -13.63 -5.10
CA ALA A 75 -20.63 -13.13 -6.08
C ALA A 75 -20.09 -13.23 -7.51
N SER A 76 -20.61 -14.18 -8.30
CA SER A 76 -20.42 -14.21 -9.75
C SER A 76 -21.34 -13.18 -10.41
N SER A 77 -20.78 -12.11 -10.97
CA SER A 77 -21.46 -11.34 -12.01
C SER A 77 -20.55 -11.34 -13.23
N GLU A 78 -21.07 -11.80 -14.37
CA GLU A 78 -20.99 -11.20 -15.70
C GLU A 78 -19.62 -10.65 -16.14
N GLU A 79 -19.13 -11.07 -17.31
CA GLU A 79 -17.91 -10.58 -17.96
C GLU A 79 -18.00 -9.08 -18.28
N GLU A 80 -17.92 -8.24 -17.25
CA GLU A 80 -17.74 -6.81 -17.38
C GLU A 80 -16.28 -6.59 -17.80
N GLU A 81 -16.09 -5.96 -18.96
CA GLU A 81 -14.78 -5.67 -19.52
C GLU A 81 -14.01 -4.77 -18.55
N LEU A 82 -13.10 -5.39 -17.80
CA LEU A 82 -12.28 -4.70 -16.80
C LEU A 82 -11.44 -3.61 -17.48
N ASP A 83 -11.33 -2.45 -16.83
CA ASP A 83 -10.41 -1.41 -17.27
C ASP A 83 -9.01 -2.00 -17.51
N ALA A 84 -8.45 -1.70 -18.68
CA ALA A 84 -7.21 -2.29 -19.16
C ALA A 84 -6.05 -2.14 -18.16
N ARG A 85 -6.03 -1.08 -17.35
CA ARG A 85 -5.01 -0.85 -16.31
C ARG A 85 -5.20 -1.72 -15.09
N VAL A 86 -6.44 -1.93 -14.67
CA VAL A 86 -6.77 -2.87 -13.58
C VAL A 86 -6.36 -4.27 -14.01
N ALA A 87 -6.74 -4.69 -15.23
CA ALA A 87 -6.33 -5.96 -15.79
C ALA A 87 -4.80 -6.10 -15.93
N ALA A 88 -4.10 -5.03 -16.36
CA ALA A 88 -2.64 -5.03 -16.46
C ALA A 88 -1.96 -5.15 -15.08
N LEU A 89 -2.47 -4.48 -14.05
CA LEU A 89 -1.95 -4.60 -12.68
C LEU A 89 -2.09 -6.04 -12.17
N VAL A 90 -3.27 -6.64 -12.35
CA VAL A 90 -3.54 -8.03 -11.95
C VAL A 90 -2.58 -8.98 -12.67
N ARG A 91 -2.49 -8.89 -14.01
CA ARG A 91 -1.56 -9.72 -14.80
C ARG A 91 -0.11 -9.54 -14.35
N MET A 92 0.31 -8.30 -14.09
CA MET A 92 1.67 -8.00 -13.63
C MET A 92 1.96 -8.63 -12.26
N LEU A 93 1.06 -8.51 -11.29
CA LEU A 93 1.26 -9.06 -9.95
C LEU A 93 1.26 -10.59 -9.96
N VAL A 94 0.36 -11.21 -10.73
CA VAL A 94 0.33 -12.67 -10.91
C VAL A 94 1.60 -13.16 -11.63
N GLY A 95 2.01 -12.50 -12.71
CA GLY A 95 3.24 -12.84 -13.44
C GLY A 95 4.51 -12.70 -12.60
N LYS A 96 4.48 -11.85 -11.56
CA LYS A 96 5.56 -11.69 -10.57
C LYS A 96 5.47 -12.67 -9.39
N GLY A 97 4.52 -13.61 -9.39
CA GLY A 97 4.29 -14.52 -8.27
C GLY A 97 3.70 -13.85 -7.01
N LYS A 98 3.19 -12.62 -7.13
CA LYS A 98 2.61 -11.82 -6.04
C LYS A 98 1.08 -11.87 -6.04
N ALA A 99 0.49 -13.01 -6.39
CA ALA A 99 -0.98 -13.16 -6.46
C ALA A 99 -1.67 -12.85 -5.12
N GLY A 100 -1.02 -13.15 -3.99
CA GLY A 100 -1.52 -12.81 -2.65
C GLY A 100 -1.67 -11.29 -2.40
N MET A 101 -0.93 -10.45 -3.13
CA MET A 101 -0.95 -8.99 -3.00
C MET A 101 -2.05 -8.34 -3.85
N VAL A 102 -2.67 -9.07 -4.78
CA VAL A 102 -3.69 -8.51 -5.69
C VAL A 102 -4.90 -8.01 -4.92
N ALA A 103 -5.40 -8.79 -3.95
CA ALA A 103 -6.55 -8.38 -3.14
C ALA A 103 -6.24 -7.14 -2.29
N GLU A 104 -5.04 -7.10 -1.67
CA GLU A 104 -4.57 -5.96 -0.89
C GLU A 104 -4.45 -4.70 -1.77
N ALA A 105 -3.82 -4.81 -2.95
CA ALA A 105 -3.64 -3.67 -3.85
C ALA A 105 -4.96 -3.15 -4.43
N LEU A 106 -5.92 -4.03 -4.75
CA LEU A 106 -7.25 -3.62 -5.23
C LEU A 106 -8.09 -2.97 -4.13
N ALA A 107 -8.01 -3.48 -2.89
CA ALA A 107 -8.70 -2.88 -1.76
C ALA A 107 -8.17 -1.49 -1.42
N GLU A 108 -6.84 -1.34 -1.38
CA GLU A 108 -6.18 -0.04 -1.21
C GLU A 108 -6.52 0.92 -2.36
N PHE A 109 -6.56 0.44 -3.60
CA PHE A 109 -6.95 1.26 -4.75
C PHE A 109 -8.40 1.75 -4.66
N ALA A 110 -9.34 0.88 -4.26
CA ALA A 110 -10.73 1.27 -4.05
C ALA A 110 -10.85 2.34 -2.94
N ALA A 111 -10.11 2.17 -1.83
CA ALA A 111 -10.08 3.15 -0.75
C ALA A 111 -9.51 4.51 -1.20
N ILE A 112 -8.44 4.51 -2.01
CA ILE A 112 -7.91 5.74 -2.62
C ILE A 112 -8.96 6.40 -3.51
N CYS A 113 -9.67 5.61 -4.33
CA CYS A 113 -10.74 6.14 -5.17
C CYS A 113 -11.89 6.75 -4.34
N ASP A 114 -12.21 6.19 -3.18
CA ASP A 114 -13.23 6.74 -2.27
C ASP A 114 -12.84 8.11 -1.70
N HIS A 115 -11.55 8.37 -1.53
CA HIS A 115 -11.05 9.68 -1.13
C HIS A 115 -11.02 10.70 -2.30
N LEU A 116 -10.85 10.22 -3.54
CA LEU A 116 -10.77 11.06 -4.72
C LEU A 116 -12.13 11.37 -5.36
N LEU A 117 -13.11 10.48 -5.16
CA LEU A 117 -14.44 10.62 -5.72
C LEU A 117 -15.39 11.20 -4.65
N PRO A 118 -16.26 12.15 -5.02
CA PRO A 118 -17.25 12.64 -4.07
C PRO A 118 -18.15 11.49 -3.62
N PRO A 119 -18.54 11.44 -2.33
CA PRO A 119 -19.46 10.42 -1.85
C PRO A 119 -20.78 10.50 -2.64
N PRO A 120 -21.42 9.36 -2.93
CA PRO A 120 -22.72 9.38 -3.58
C PRO A 120 -23.69 10.22 -2.73
N PRO A 121 -24.54 11.05 -3.35
CA PRO A 121 -25.55 11.78 -2.61
C PRO A 121 -26.40 10.78 -1.82
N PRO A 122 -26.77 11.09 -0.57
CA PRO A 122 -27.63 10.21 0.21
C PRO A 122 -28.92 9.96 -0.59
N PRO A 123 -29.47 8.73 -0.53
CA PRO A 123 -30.73 8.45 -1.21
C PRO A 123 -31.76 9.45 -0.71
N ALA A 124 -32.40 10.15 -1.65
CA ALA A 124 -33.48 11.08 -1.33
C ALA A 124 -34.52 10.31 -0.53
N ARG A 125 -34.61 10.61 0.76
CA ARG A 125 -35.70 10.08 1.60
C ARG A 125 -36.97 10.72 1.06
N HIS A 126 -37.67 9.99 0.20
CA HIS A 126 -39.04 10.30 -0.16
C HIS A 126 -39.87 10.22 1.12
N ALA A 127 -40.00 11.35 1.80
CA ALA A 127 -40.97 11.52 2.87
C ALA A 127 -42.35 11.49 2.21
N TYR A 128 -43.11 10.44 2.50
CA TYR A 128 -44.56 10.38 2.27
C TYR A 128 -45.27 10.95 3.50
#